data_AF-A0A9D7M1X9-F1
#
_entry.id   AF-A0A9D7M1X9-F1
#
_cell.length_a   1.000
_cell.length_b   1.000
_cell.length_c   1.000
_cell.angle_alpha   90.00
_cell.angle_beta   90.00
_cell.angle_gamma   90.00
#
_symmetry.space_group_name_H-M   'P 1'
#
loop_
_entity.id
_entity.type
_entity.pdbx_description
1 polymer ?
#
loop_
_entity_poly.entity_id
_entity_poly.type
_entity_poly.pdbx_seq_one_letter_code
_entity_poly.pdbx_strand_id
1 'polypeptide(L)'
;MTMTFIPDNITVPAFISQVQALQAAGKKVLLSIGGANAFIDLTTTVNRDAFIASMTNLLVTYGFDGIDIDIEHGNAITNTGGTISNPTNVSQQHLIAAIQQIMQNYRTAFSKKCC
;
A
#
# COMPACT_ATOMS: atom_id res chain seq x y z
N MET A 1 -3.71 -11.51 -1.62
CA MET A 1 -4.27 -10.89 -0.43
C MET A 1 -4.95 -9.61 -0.85
N THR A 2 -6.23 -9.46 -0.57
CA THR A 2 -6.99 -8.25 -0.90
C THR A 2 -7.02 -7.34 0.32
N MET A 3 -6.56 -6.10 0.15
CA MET A 3 -6.63 -5.08 1.19
C MET A 3 -7.99 -4.39 1.15
N THR A 4 -8.52 -4.07 2.33
CA THR A 4 -9.76 -3.31 2.49
C THR A 4 -9.52 -2.13 3.40
N PHE A 5 -10.22 -1.04 3.13
CA PHE A 5 -10.25 0.14 3.99
C PHE A 5 -11.65 0.72 3.95
N ILE A 6 -12.24 0.88 5.12
CA ILE A 6 -13.52 1.52 5.32
C ILE A 6 -13.31 2.54 6.44
N PRO A 7 -13.55 3.84 6.18
CA PRO A 7 -13.49 4.85 7.22
C PRO A 7 -14.43 4.51 8.39
N ASP A 8 -13.92 4.60 9.61
CA ASP A 8 -14.72 4.33 10.81
C ASP A 8 -15.54 5.57 11.21
N ASN A 9 -16.80 5.36 11.59
CA ASN A 9 -17.73 6.40 12.05
C ASN A 9 -17.88 7.63 11.12
N ILE A 10 -17.61 7.47 9.81
CA ILE A 10 -17.77 8.52 8.80
C ILE A 10 -18.15 7.92 7.45
N THR A 11 -18.93 8.65 6.65
CA THR A 11 -19.26 8.19 5.28
C THR A 11 -18.06 8.35 4.34
N VAL A 12 -17.97 7.50 3.33
CA VAL A 12 -16.91 7.56 2.31
C VAL A 12 -16.81 8.95 1.66
N PRO A 13 -17.90 9.60 1.20
CA PRO A 13 -17.81 10.94 0.63
C PRO A 13 -17.29 12.00 1.61
N ALA A 14 -17.70 11.92 2.89
CA ALA A 14 -17.24 12.85 3.91
C ALA A 14 -15.75 12.66 4.22
N PHE A 15 -15.27 11.41 4.29
CA PHE A 15 -13.85 11.12 4.44
C PHE A 15 -13.03 11.64 3.26
N ILE A 16 -13.46 11.40 2.02
CA ILE A 16 -12.79 11.93 0.81
C ILE A 16 -12.70 13.45 0.86
N SER A 17 -13.77 14.13 1.32
CA SER A 17 -13.79 15.59 1.44
C SER A 17 -12.77 16.08 2.48
N GLN A 18 -12.58 15.35 3.58
CA GLN A 18 -11.54 15.66 4.58
C GLN A 18 -10.13 15.46 4.04
N VAL A 19 -9.89 14.39 3.27
CA VAL A 19 -8.61 14.16 2.58
C VAL A 19 -8.30 15.33 1.65
N GLN A 20 -9.26 15.74 0.82
CA GLN A 20 -9.10 16.86 -0.11
C GLN A 20 -8.86 18.20 0.61
N ALA A 21 -9.54 18.44 1.73
CA ALA A 21 -9.34 19.65 2.53
C ALA A 21 -7.91 19.73 3.09
N LEU A 22 -7.36 18.61 3.58
CA LEU A 22 -5.97 18.54 4.03
C LEU A 22 -4.99 18.77 2.88
N GLN A 23 -5.25 18.19 1.71
CA GLN A 23 -4.44 18.38 0.51
C GLN A 23 -4.45 19.83 0.02
N ALA A 24 -5.62 20.50 0.06
CA ALA A 24 -5.74 21.92 -0.27
C ALA A 24 -4.97 22.81 0.72
N ALA A 25 -4.82 22.39 1.97
CA ALA A 25 -3.95 23.02 2.97
C ALA A 25 -2.46 22.64 2.81
N GLY A 26 -2.08 22.00 1.70
CA GLY A 26 -0.69 21.63 1.39
C GLY A 26 -0.17 20.40 2.14
N LYS A 27 -1.06 19.60 2.74
CA LYS A 27 -0.68 18.36 3.44
C LYS A 27 -0.71 17.16 2.49
N LYS A 28 0.02 16.11 2.86
CA LYS A 28 -0.03 14.81 2.21
C LYS A 28 -0.78 13.83 3.10
N VAL A 29 -1.67 13.05 2.50
CA VAL A 29 -2.43 12.02 3.21
C VAL A 29 -2.05 10.67 2.63
N LEU A 30 -1.41 9.83 3.44
CA LEU A 30 -0.95 8.50 3.03
C LEU A 30 -1.83 7.41 3.64
N LEU A 31 -1.95 6.29 2.93
CA LEU A 31 -2.56 5.08 3.46
C LEU A 31 -1.46 4.21 4.08
N SER A 32 -1.43 4.11 5.41
CA SER A 32 -0.50 3.21 6.10
C SER A 32 -0.99 1.76 6.05
N ILE A 33 -0.06 0.83 5.85
CA ILE A 33 -0.27 -0.61 5.74
C ILE A 33 0.52 -1.27 6.86
N GLY A 34 -0.15 -1.78 7.88
CA GLY A 34 0.56 -2.23 9.07
C GLY A 34 -0.27 -2.34 10.33
N GLY A 35 0.42 -2.27 11.46
CA GLY A 35 -0.14 -2.38 12.80
C GLY A 35 -0.22 -3.82 13.31
N ALA A 36 -0.46 -3.95 14.62
CA ALA A 36 -0.21 -5.19 15.38
C ALA A 36 -0.97 -6.41 14.86
N ASN A 37 -2.06 -6.18 14.13
CA ASN A 37 -2.94 -7.22 13.61
C ASN A 37 -2.81 -7.46 12.10
N ALA A 38 -1.98 -6.69 11.38
CA ALA A 38 -1.82 -6.84 9.94
C ALA A 38 -0.78 -7.92 9.60
N PHE A 39 -1.27 -9.08 9.17
CA PHE A 39 -0.43 -10.15 8.64
C PHE A 39 -0.42 -10.10 7.11
N ILE A 40 0.69 -9.64 6.52
CA ILE A 40 0.84 -9.54 5.07
C ILE A 40 1.45 -10.83 4.51
N ASP A 41 0.62 -11.64 3.84
CA ASP A 41 1.05 -12.83 3.11
C ASP A 41 1.17 -12.55 1.59
N LEU A 42 2.41 -12.50 1.12
CA LEU A 42 2.76 -12.34 -0.28
C LEU A 42 3.59 -13.53 -0.79
N THR A 43 3.36 -14.73 -0.27
CA THR A 43 4.08 -15.95 -0.70
C THR A 43 3.76 -16.39 -2.13
N THR A 44 2.62 -15.97 -2.68
CA THR A 44 2.17 -16.35 -4.04
C THR A 44 1.98 -15.13 -4.94
N THR A 45 2.12 -15.33 -6.25
CA THR A 45 1.85 -14.29 -7.25
C THR A 45 0.38 -13.86 -7.26
N VAL A 46 -0.56 -14.79 -7.06
CA VAL A 46 -1.98 -14.48 -6.87
C VAL A 46 -2.18 -13.54 -5.69
N ASN A 47 -1.48 -13.79 -4.58
CA ASN A 47 -1.59 -12.91 -3.43
C ASN A 47 -1.02 -11.53 -3.69
N ARG A 48 0.14 -11.46 -4.35
CA ARG A 48 0.78 -10.23 -4.80
C ARG A 48 -0.13 -9.41 -5.72
N ASP A 49 -0.73 -10.04 -6.73
CA ASP A 49 -1.53 -9.33 -7.74
C ASP A 49 -2.81 -8.77 -7.14
N ALA A 50 -3.47 -9.52 -6.26
CA ALA A 50 -4.61 -9.02 -5.49
C ALA A 50 -4.23 -7.85 -4.57
N PHE A 51 -3.03 -7.87 -3.98
CA PHE A 51 -2.53 -6.78 -3.14
C PHE A 51 -2.30 -5.51 -3.97
N ILE A 52 -1.61 -5.64 -5.12
CA ILE A 52 -1.39 -4.52 -6.06
C ILE A 52 -2.72 -3.91 -6.50
N ALA A 53 -3.67 -4.74 -6.93
CA ALA A 53 -4.96 -4.29 -7.44
C ALA A 53 -5.77 -3.56 -6.36
N SER A 54 -5.90 -4.17 -5.19
CA SER A 54 -6.66 -3.57 -4.07
C SER A 54 -6.03 -2.28 -3.57
N MET A 55 -4.72 -2.23 -3.37
CA MET A 55 -4.03 -1.00 -2.96
C MET A 55 -4.15 0.12 -4.00
N THR A 56 -3.98 -0.19 -5.28
CA THR A 56 -4.16 0.79 -6.37
C THR A 56 -5.58 1.35 -6.35
N ASN A 57 -6.58 0.48 -6.18
CA ASN A 57 -7.98 0.91 -6.09
C ASN A 57 -8.22 1.81 -4.87
N LEU A 58 -7.70 1.47 -3.69
CA LEU A 58 -7.84 2.29 -2.49
C LEU A 58 -7.22 3.69 -2.66
N LEU A 59 -6.03 3.77 -3.27
CA LEU A 59 -5.39 5.06 -3.57
C LEU A 59 -6.27 5.94 -4.46
N VAL A 60 -6.90 5.35 -5.49
CA VAL A 60 -7.79 6.05 -6.42
C VAL A 60 -9.10 6.43 -5.76
N THR A 61 -9.76 5.49 -5.07
CA THR A 61 -11.07 5.69 -4.45
C THR A 61 -11.05 6.81 -3.41
N TYR A 62 -10.02 6.84 -2.57
CA TYR A 62 -9.95 7.78 -1.45
C TYR A 62 -9.09 9.02 -1.72
N GLY A 63 -8.38 9.05 -2.87
CA GLY A 63 -7.56 10.19 -3.27
C GLY A 63 -6.29 10.36 -2.45
N PHE A 64 -5.73 9.28 -1.89
CA PHE A 64 -4.49 9.34 -1.12
C PHE A 64 -3.29 9.77 -1.98
N ASP A 65 -2.30 10.41 -1.35
CA ASP A 65 -1.05 10.84 -1.99
C ASP A 65 -0.04 9.70 -2.15
N GLY A 66 -0.22 8.61 -1.41
CA GLY A 66 0.66 7.46 -1.46
C GLY A 66 0.42 6.47 -0.33
N ILE A 67 1.43 5.64 -0.05
CA ILE A 67 1.35 4.55 0.92
C ILE A 67 2.49 4.65 1.94
N ASP A 68 2.21 4.21 3.16
CA ASP A 68 3.20 4.05 4.21
C ASP A 68 3.30 2.56 4.58
N ILE A 69 4.52 2.04 4.72
CA ILE A 69 4.79 0.61 4.91
C ILE A 69 5.24 0.40 6.37
N ASP A 70 4.29 0.02 7.22
CA ASP A 70 4.49 -0.17 8.67
C ASP A 70 4.21 -1.63 9.08
N ILE A 71 4.80 -2.56 8.33
CA ILE A 71 4.56 -4.00 8.50
C ILE A 71 5.44 -4.53 9.63
N GLU A 72 4.81 -5.02 10.70
CA GLU A 72 5.49 -5.58 11.88
C GLU A 72 5.38 -7.10 12.00
N HIS A 73 4.52 -7.74 11.20
CA HIS A 73 4.33 -9.19 11.19
C HIS A 73 4.21 -9.76 9.78
N GLY A 74 4.74 -10.97 9.57
CA GLY A 74 4.57 -11.73 8.33
C GLY A 74 5.87 -12.12 7.64
N ASN A 75 5.76 -12.97 6.61
CA ASN A 75 6.92 -13.55 5.94
C ASN A 75 7.67 -12.54 5.06
N ALA A 76 7.07 -11.39 4.72
CA ALA A 76 7.72 -10.39 3.88
C ALA A 76 8.83 -9.62 4.60
N ILE A 77 8.87 -9.66 5.94
CA ILE A 77 9.85 -8.95 6.78
C ILE A 77 10.81 -9.91 7.50
N THR A 78 10.73 -11.22 7.21
CA THR A 78 11.66 -12.22 7.76
C THR A 78 12.86 -12.41 6.83
N ASN A 79 14.06 -12.36 7.39
CA ASN A 79 15.26 -12.71 6.64
C ASN A 79 15.45 -14.23 6.65
N THR A 80 15.20 -14.88 5.52
CA THR A 80 15.45 -16.32 5.31
C THR A 80 16.67 -16.58 4.41
N GLY A 81 17.50 -15.56 4.14
CA GLY A 81 18.69 -15.64 3.30
C GLY A 81 18.84 -14.47 2.31
N GLY A 82 19.98 -14.46 1.60
CA GLY A 82 20.32 -13.44 0.61
C GLY A 82 21.03 -12.23 1.19
N THR A 83 21.04 -11.13 0.43
CA THR A 83 21.59 -9.83 0.83
C THR A 83 20.52 -8.75 0.76
N ILE A 84 20.79 -7.57 1.32
CA ILE A 84 19.88 -6.41 1.22
C ILE A 84 19.56 -6.07 -0.25
N SER A 85 20.54 -6.16 -1.13
CA SER A 85 20.38 -5.88 -2.56
C SER A 85 19.82 -7.07 -3.37
N ASN A 86 19.82 -8.28 -2.80
CA ASN A 86 19.35 -9.50 -3.45
C ASN A 86 18.76 -10.47 -2.41
N PRO A 87 17.56 -10.18 -1.86
CA PRO A 87 16.92 -11.03 -0.88
C PRO A 87 16.45 -12.34 -1.54
N THR A 88 16.54 -13.47 -0.84
CA THR A 88 16.06 -14.77 -1.38
C THR A 88 14.66 -15.15 -0.90
N ASN A 89 14.11 -14.42 0.08
CA ASN A 89 12.75 -14.64 0.55
C ASN A 89 11.74 -14.21 -0.53
N VAL A 90 10.97 -15.17 -1.05
CA VAL A 90 9.98 -14.93 -2.11
C VAL A 90 8.92 -13.90 -1.69
N SER A 91 8.47 -13.94 -0.44
CA SER A 91 7.48 -12.97 0.06
C SER A 91 8.06 -11.56 0.14
N GLN A 92 9.35 -11.43 0.48
CA GLN A 92 10.05 -10.14 0.48
C GLN A 92 10.24 -9.61 -0.96
N GLN A 93 10.65 -10.47 -1.90
CA GLN A 93 10.75 -10.11 -3.31
C GLN A 93 9.40 -9.68 -3.90
N HIS A 94 8.32 -10.38 -3.56
CA HIS A 94 6.97 -10.02 -3.98
C HIS A 94 6.51 -8.69 -3.38
N LEU A 95 6.85 -8.39 -2.12
CA LEU A 95 6.56 -7.08 -1.52
C LEU A 95 7.27 -5.96 -2.28
N ILE A 96 8.57 -6.12 -2.56
CA ILE A 96 9.36 -5.15 -3.33
C ILE A 96 8.72 -4.90 -4.71
N ALA A 97 8.43 -5.99 -5.44
CA ALA A 97 7.82 -5.91 -6.76
C ALA A 97 6.42 -5.26 -6.71
N ALA A 98 5.62 -5.58 -5.70
CA ALA A 98 4.30 -5.00 -5.51
C ALA A 98 4.36 -3.49 -5.26
N ILE A 99 5.25 -3.03 -4.36
CA ILE A 99 5.42 -1.60 -4.07
C ILE A 99 5.85 -0.86 -5.35
N GLN A 100 6.84 -1.38 -6.08
CA GLN A 100 7.28 -0.80 -7.35
C GLN A 100 6.12 -0.69 -8.37
N GLN A 101 5.29 -1.74 -8.47
CA GLN A 101 4.14 -1.73 -9.37
C GLN A 101 3.06 -0.74 -8.93
N ILE A 102 2.76 -0.63 -7.63
CA ILE A 102 1.80 0.36 -7.10
C ILE A 102 2.29 1.78 -7.38
N MET A 103 3.57 2.06 -7.14
CA MET A 103 4.17 3.37 -7.46
C MET A 103 4.06 3.69 -8.96
N GLN A 104 4.28 2.71 -9.83
CA GLN A 104 4.14 2.87 -11.27
C GLN A 104 2.69 3.11 -11.69
N ASN A 105 1.75 2.34 -11.14
CA ASN A 105 0.32 2.52 -11.39
C ASN A 105 -0.14 3.92 -10.99
N TYR A 106 0.26 4.38 -9.79
CA TYR A 106 -0.05 5.72 -9.30
C TYR A 106 0.51 6.81 -10.22
N ARG A 107 1.76 6.64 -10.68
CA ARG A 107 2.38 7.59 -11.61
C ARG A 107 1.64 7.67 -12.93
N THR A 108 1.19 6.54 -13.48
CA THR A 108 0.40 6.50 -14.69
C THR A 108 -0.96 7.15 -14.50
N ALA A 109 -1.63 6.91 -13.37
CA ALA A 109 -2.98 7.43 -13.10
C ALA A 109 -2.99 8.95 -12.82
N PHE A 110 -1.98 9.48 -12.13
CA PHE A 110 -2.00 10.85 -11.62
C PHE A 110 -0.91 11.75 -12.18
N SER A 111 0.00 11.24 -13.02
CA SER A 111 1.16 11.98 -13.53
C SER A 111 2.07 12.58 -12.44
N LYS A 112 2.06 12.00 -11.23
CA LYS A 112 2.89 12.40 -10.08
C LYS A 112 3.47 11.18 -9.36
N LYS A 113 4.52 11.39 -8.55
CA LYS A 113 5.08 10.32 -7.73
C LYS A 113 4.10 9.92 -6.64
N CYS A 114 4.04 8.61 -6.35
CA CYS A 114 3.45 8.09 -5.11
C CYS A 114 4.34 8.54 -3.95
N CYS A 115 3.76 9.26 -3.00
CA CYS A 115 4.46 9.65 -1.78
C CYS A 115 4.71 8.47 -0.86
#